data_AF-A0A0G0W732-F1
#
_entry.id   AF-A0A0G0W732-F1
#
_cell.length_a   1.000
_cell.length_b   1.000
_cell.length_c   1.000
_cell.angle_alpha   90.00
_cell.angle_beta   90.00
_cell.angle_gamma   90.00
#
_symmetry.space_group_name_H-M   'P 1'
#
loop_
_entity.id
_entity.type
_entity.pdbx_description
1 polymer ?
#
loop_
_entity_poly.entity_id
_entity_poly.type
_entity_poly.pdbx_seq_one_letter_code
_entity_poly.pdbx_strand_id
1 'polypeptide(L)'
;MTIITTASIIGVINVSRRASTERAEKDIQDLVETFHTARVISGKALRYSTNYTCTECDCRTDTINQINNLNSACWVRYRTSIDGVNNATGDLINGYPTDPWGSPYMLDENEEERCCGRTDTNGDGRWCFRDRLLSLGANKVFGGGDDITVYITPECELD
;
A
#
# COMPACT_ATOMS: atom_id res chain seq x y z
N MET A 1 -34.28 33.42 2.93
CA MET A 1 -32.80 33.31 2.85
C MET A 1 -32.37 32.56 4.11
N THR A 2 -32.34 31.24 4.12
CA THR A 2 -31.13 30.40 3.90
C THR A 2 -31.55 28.99 3.48
N ILE A 3 -31.42 28.65 2.20
CA ILE A 3 -31.50 27.24 1.72
C ILE A 3 -30.26 26.88 0.86
N ILE A 4 -29.45 27.86 0.45
CA ILE A 4 -28.31 27.66 -0.46
C ILE A 4 -27.06 27.12 0.26
N THR A 5 -26.99 27.16 1.60
CA THR A 5 -25.78 26.78 2.34
C THR A 5 -25.57 25.27 2.47
N THR A 6 -26.62 24.46 2.64
CA THR A 6 -26.46 23.01 2.90
C THR A 6 -26.13 22.21 1.65
N ALA A 7 -26.75 22.50 0.50
CA ALA A 7 -26.44 21.84 -0.77
C ALA A 7 -24.99 22.08 -1.20
N SER A 8 -24.48 23.29 -0.96
CA SER A 8 -23.09 23.67 -1.24
C SER A 8 -22.10 22.85 -0.39
N ILE A 9 -22.41 22.61 0.89
CA ILE A 9 -21.56 21.83 1.80
C ILE A 9 -21.50 20.35 1.38
N ILE A 10 -22.64 19.75 1.04
CA ILE A 10 -22.69 18.34 0.58
C ILE A 10 -21.90 18.18 -0.73
N GLY A 11 -22.02 19.13 -1.65
CA GLY A 11 -21.22 19.15 -2.89
C GLY A 11 -19.72 19.19 -2.61
N VAL A 12 -19.27 20.08 -1.73
CA VAL A 12 -17.85 20.20 -1.35
C VAL A 12 -17.33 18.92 -0.69
N ILE A 13 -18.11 18.30 0.21
CA ILE A 13 -17.71 17.04 0.87
C ILE A 13 -17.53 15.93 -0.16
N ASN A 14 -18.45 15.80 -1.11
CA ASN A 14 -18.36 14.77 -2.15
C ASN A 14 -17.16 14.98 -3.08
N VAL A 15 -16.88 16.23 -3.47
CA VAL A 15 -15.71 16.57 -4.30
C VAL A 15 -14.42 16.29 -3.53
N SER A 16 -14.34 16.68 -2.26
CA SER A 16 -13.17 16.42 -1.41
C SER A 16 -12.91 14.92 -1.25
N ARG A 17 -13.95 14.13 -0.95
CA ARG A 17 -13.83 12.67 -0.83
C ARG A 17 -13.34 12.03 -2.13
N ARG A 18 -13.90 12.45 -3.27
CA ARG A 18 -13.47 11.95 -4.59
C ARG A 18 -12.01 12.31 -4.88
N ALA A 19 -11.61 13.54 -4.59
CA ALA A 19 -10.22 13.98 -4.76
C ALA A 19 -9.25 13.19 -3.87
N SER A 20 -9.64 12.88 -2.63
CA SER A 20 -8.86 12.00 -1.75
C SER A 20 -8.73 10.60 -2.33
N THR A 21 -9.82 9.98 -2.80
CA THR A 21 -9.74 8.65 -3.44
C THR A 21 -8.83 8.65 -4.66
N GLU A 22 -8.99 9.61 -5.58
CA GLU A 22 -8.16 9.73 -6.78
C GLU A 22 -6.68 9.96 -6.42
N ARG A 23 -6.40 10.72 -5.37
CA ARG A 23 -5.04 10.92 -4.87
C ARG A 23 -4.44 9.64 -4.29
N ALA A 24 -5.21 8.89 -3.49
CA ALA A 24 -4.76 7.62 -2.93
C ALA A 24 -4.46 6.60 -4.03
N GLU A 25 -5.31 6.50 -5.05
CA GLU A 25 -5.09 5.62 -6.20
C GLU A 25 -3.82 5.98 -6.95
N LYS A 26 -3.58 7.27 -7.18
CA LYS A 26 -2.35 7.74 -7.83
C LYS A 26 -1.11 7.46 -6.99
N ASP A 27 -1.14 7.80 -5.71
CA ASP A 27 -0.01 7.57 -4.79
C ASP A 27 0.31 6.07 -4.70
N ILE A 28 -0.71 5.20 -4.67
CA ILE A 28 -0.56 3.75 -4.73
C ILE A 28 0.10 3.32 -6.05
N GLN A 29 -0.36 3.83 -7.19
CA GLN A 29 0.25 3.50 -8.49
C GLN A 29 1.74 3.89 -8.55
N ASP A 30 2.06 5.12 -8.13
CA ASP A 30 3.43 5.62 -8.11
C ASP A 30 4.33 4.76 -7.17
N LEU A 31 3.79 4.32 -6.03
CA LEU A 31 4.47 3.39 -5.11
C LEU A 31 4.64 1.99 -5.70
N VAL A 32 3.61 1.44 -6.36
CA VAL A 32 3.69 0.14 -7.02
C VAL A 32 4.76 0.13 -8.10
N GLU A 33 4.85 1.19 -8.92
CA GLU A 33 5.91 1.33 -9.92
C GLU A 33 7.29 1.41 -9.27
N THR A 34 7.40 2.10 -8.14
CA THR A 34 8.66 2.18 -7.38
C THR A 34 9.06 0.83 -6.79
N PHE A 35 8.11 0.07 -6.24
CA PHE A 35 8.35 -1.29 -5.73
C PHE A 35 8.74 -2.25 -6.85
N HIS A 36 8.09 -2.16 -8.01
CA HIS A 36 8.49 -2.91 -9.20
C HIS A 36 9.92 -2.55 -9.63
N THR A 37 10.27 -1.26 -9.64
CA THR A 37 11.62 -0.79 -9.95
C THR A 37 12.66 -1.34 -8.96
N ALA A 38 12.35 -1.36 -7.65
CA ALA A 38 13.22 -1.92 -6.63
C ALA A 38 13.53 -3.40 -6.87
N ARG A 39 12.53 -4.15 -7.32
CA ARG A 39 12.66 -5.57 -7.66
C ARG A 39 13.52 -5.76 -8.91
N VAL A 40 13.26 -4.99 -9.97
CA VAL A 40 14.06 -5.02 -11.21
C VAL A 40 15.52 -4.69 -10.96
N ILE A 41 15.81 -3.66 -10.15
CA ILE A 41 17.19 -3.24 -9.83
C ILE A 41 17.89 -4.30 -8.96
N SER A 42 17.21 -4.83 -7.95
CA SER A 42 17.80 -5.78 -7.01
C SER A 42 17.88 -7.22 -7.53
N GLY A 43 17.05 -7.56 -8.52
CA GLY A 43 16.86 -8.93 -9.00
C GLY A 43 16.27 -9.86 -7.93
N LYS A 44 15.50 -9.31 -6.99
CA LYS A 44 14.94 -10.03 -5.83
C LYS A 44 13.49 -9.61 -5.60
N ALA A 45 12.70 -10.55 -5.07
CA ALA A 45 11.37 -10.28 -4.54
C ALA A 45 11.39 -9.16 -3.48
N LEU A 46 10.28 -8.42 -3.36
CA LEU A 46 10.19 -7.20 -2.55
C LEU A 46 10.54 -7.44 -1.08
N ARG A 47 10.15 -8.61 -0.54
CA ARG A 47 10.44 -9.05 0.84
C ARG A 47 11.91 -8.99 1.23
N TYR A 48 12.83 -9.13 0.27
CA TYR A 48 14.27 -9.05 0.51
C TYR A 48 14.78 -7.63 0.61
N SER A 49 14.07 -6.68 0.01
CA SER A 49 14.36 -5.25 0.15
C SER A 49 13.75 -4.71 1.44
N THR A 50 12.52 -5.10 1.77
CA THR A 50 11.81 -4.63 2.98
C THR A 50 12.19 -5.39 4.26
N ASN A 51 12.76 -6.59 4.13
CA ASN A 51 13.02 -7.56 5.21
C ASN A 51 11.75 -8.09 5.92
N TYR A 52 10.58 -7.95 5.29
CA TYR A 52 9.30 -8.44 5.79
C TYR A 52 8.55 -9.21 4.72
N THR A 53 7.71 -10.16 5.14
CA THR A 53 6.74 -10.81 4.24
C THR A 53 5.33 -10.26 4.39
N CYS A 54 5.09 -9.47 5.44
CA CYS A 54 3.80 -8.85 5.69
C CYS A 54 3.99 -7.60 6.57
N THR A 55 4.30 -6.48 5.92
CA THR A 55 4.44 -5.19 6.59
C THR A 55 3.13 -4.73 7.22
N GLU A 56 2.00 -4.96 6.53
CA GLU A 56 0.67 -4.61 7.02
C GLU A 56 0.20 -5.44 8.21
N CYS A 57 0.82 -6.59 8.50
CA CYS A 57 0.36 -7.49 9.58
C CYS A 57 0.35 -6.81 10.96
N ASP A 58 1.28 -5.89 11.22
CA ASP A 58 1.31 -5.12 12.47
C ASP A 58 0.27 -3.98 12.49
N CYS A 59 -0.38 -3.71 11.36
CA CYS A 59 -1.42 -2.69 11.21
C CYS A 59 -2.84 -3.26 11.19
N ARG A 60 -3.03 -4.55 10.82
CA ARG A 60 -4.36 -5.16 10.63
C ARG A 60 -5.27 -5.12 11.87
N THR A 61 -4.68 -5.10 13.06
CA THR A 61 -5.40 -5.08 14.35
C THR A 61 -5.32 -3.74 15.06
N ASP A 62 -4.66 -2.75 14.46
CA ASP A 62 -4.49 -1.43 15.08
C ASP A 62 -5.84 -0.69 15.09
N THR A 63 -6.14 -0.09 16.23
CA THR A 63 -7.22 0.90 16.34
C THR A 63 -6.85 2.19 15.63
N ILE A 64 -7.83 3.05 15.34
CA ILE A 64 -7.60 4.39 14.78
C ILE A 64 -6.53 5.18 15.57
N ASN A 65 -6.52 5.05 16.90
CA ASN A 65 -5.53 5.72 17.75
C ASN A 65 -4.11 5.18 17.54
N GLN A 66 -3.98 3.88 17.28
CA GLN A 66 -2.69 3.26 16.97
C GLN A 66 -2.23 3.58 15.55
N ILE A 67 -3.14 3.60 14.57
CA ILE A 67 -2.85 4.06 13.20
C ILE A 67 -2.39 5.52 13.17
N ASN A 68 -2.94 6.38 14.03
CA ASN A 68 -2.50 7.78 14.13
C ASN A 68 -1.22 7.97 14.96
N ASN A 69 -0.75 6.93 15.67
CA ASN A 69 0.47 6.99 16.47
C ASN A 69 1.68 6.63 15.60
N LEU A 70 2.47 7.63 15.21
CA LEU A 70 3.68 7.47 14.40
C LEU A 70 4.77 6.59 15.05
N ASN A 71 4.61 6.21 16.31
CA ASN A 71 5.52 5.30 17.03
C ASN A 71 4.92 3.90 17.22
N SER A 72 3.75 3.60 16.64
CA SER A 72 3.18 2.26 16.67
C SER A 72 4.06 1.26 15.91
N ALA A 73 3.90 -0.03 16.21
CA ALA A 73 4.60 -1.10 15.49
C ALA A 73 4.31 -1.04 13.99
N CYS A 74 3.06 -0.76 13.61
CA CYS A 74 2.63 -0.52 12.24
C CYS A 74 3.50 0.55 11.54
N TRP A 75 3.63 1.73 12.14
CA TRP A 75 4.43 2.83 11.56
C TRP A 75 5.93 2.56 11.53
N VAL A 76 6.46 1.90 12.55
CA VAL A 76 7.88 1.50 12.56
C VAL A 76 8.16 0.56 11.41
N ARG A 77 7.32 -0.48 11.22
CA ARG A 77 7.49 -1.46 10.15
C ARG A 77 7.31 -0.87 8.77
N TYR A 78 6.30 0.00 8.61
CA TYR A 78 6.08 0.73 7.36
C TYR A 78 7.32 1.54 6.96
N ARG A 79 7.87 2.34 7.88
CA ARG A 79 9.07 3.14 7.60
C ARG A 79 10.28 2.28 7.26
N THR A 80 10.53 1.21 8.01
CA THR A 80 11.62 0.27 7.71
C THR A 80 11.50 -0.36 6.32
N SER A 81 10.27 -0.62 5.86
CA SER A 81 10.02 -1.17 4.52
C SER A 81 10.31 -0.14 3.43
N ILE A 82 9.85 1.10 3.62
CA ILE A 82 10.15 2.20 2.70
C ILE A 82 11.66 2.48 2.64
N ASP A 83 12.35 2.48 3.78
CA ASP A 83 13.81 2.62 3.83
C ASP A 83 14.52 1.50 3.07
N GLY A 84 14.04 0.26 3.22
CA GLY A 84 14.53 -0.90 2.48
C GLY A 84 14.42 -0.75 0.96
N VAL A 85 13.26 -0.26 0.50
CA VAL A 85 13.01 0.04 -0.92
C VAL A 85 13.90 1.20 -1.40
N ASN A 86 14.04 2.27 -0.62
CA ASN A 86 14.90 3.40 -0.95
C ASN A 86 16.37 2.99 -1.06
N ASN A 87 16.85 2.12 -0.18
CA ASN A 87 18.19 1.56 -0.28
C ASN A 87 18.40 0.74 -1.56
N ALA A 88 17.38 0.03 -2.05
CA ALA A 88 17.44 -0.73 -3.29
C ALA A 88 17.34 0.15 -4.54
N THR A 89 16.67 1.30 -4.46
CA THR A 89 16.33 2.16 -5.61
C THR A 89 17.17 3.44 -5.72
N GLY A 90 17.93 3.81 -4.68
CA GLY A 90 18.63 5.09 -4.63
C GLY A 90 17.72 6.26 -4.26
N ASP A 91 16.88 6.07 -3.23
CA ASP A 91 16.01 7.09 -2.63
C ASP A 91 14.91 7.64 -3.57
N LEU A 92 14.26 6.77 -4.34
CA LEU A 92 13.15 7.16 -5.23
C LEU A 92 11.90 7.63 -4.47
N ILE A 93 11.65 7.12 -3.26
CA ILE A 93 10.50 7.51 -2.44
C ILE A 93 10.90 8.68 -1.54
N ASN A 94 10.25 9.83 -1.74
CA ASN A 94 10.48 11.00 -0.89
C ASN A 94 9.72 10.88 0.45
N GLY A 95 10.47 10.74 1.54
CA GLY A 95 9.92 10.61 2.89
C GLY A 95 9.10 9.34 3.08
N TYR A 96 8.08 9.41 3.93
CA TYR A 96 7.18 8.30 4.20
C TYR A 96 5.77 8.68 3.75
N PRO A 97 5.38 8.35 2.50
CA PRO A 97 4.09 8.74 1.97
C PRO A 97 2.97 8.17 2.83
N THR A 98 1.87 8.90 2.91
CA THR A 98 0.65 8.47 3.60
C THR A 98 -0.50 8.53 2.64
N ASP A 99 -1.55 7.78 2.97
CA ASP A 99 -2.82 8.02 2.32
C ASP A 99 -3.34 9.45 2.63
N PRO A 100 -4.31 9.94 1.85
CA PRO A 100 -4.86 11.28 2.03
C PRO A 100 -5.58 11.48 3.38
N TRP A 101 -5.84 10.40 4.12
CA TRP A 101 -6.44 10.44 5.44
C TRP A 101 -5.39 10.34 6.56
N GLY A 102 -4.11 10.21 6.20
CA GLY A 102 -2.96 10.24 7.11
C GLY A 102 -2.57 8.88 7.69
N SER A 103 -3.03 7.78 7.11
CA SER A 103 -2.59 6.43 7.47
C SER A 103 -1.37 6.03 6.63
N PRO A 104 -0.48 5.15 7.14
CA PRO A 104 0.54 4.55 6.28
C PRO A 104 -0.14 3.67 5.22
N TYR A 105 0.49 3.53 4.05
CA TYR A 105 0.06 2.52 3.09
C TYR A 105 0.41 1.11 3.62
N MET A 106 -0.51 0.18 3.41
CA MET A 106 -0.43 -1.19 3.89
C MET A 106 0.21 -2.06 2.82
N LEU A 107 1.40 -2.59 3.12
CA LEU A 107 2.20 -3.40 2.21
C LEU A 107 2.19 -4.86 2.66
N ASP A 108 1.90 -5.76 1.72
CA ASP A 108 1.81 -7.20 1.92
C ASP A 108 2.78 -7.88 0.94
N GLU A 109 4.02 -8.12 1.36
CA GLU A 109 5.12 -8.69 0.56
C GLU A 109 5.06 -10.22 0.48
N ASN A 110 3.91 -10.75 0.08
CA ASN A 110 3.62 -12.18 0.07
C ASN A 110 4.20 -12.94 -1.13
N GLU A 111 4.94 -12.29 -2.04
CA GLU A 111 5.61 -13.02 -3.12
C GLU A 111 6.54 -14.12 -2.56
N GLU A 112 6.50 -15.30 -3.20
CA GLU A 112 7.21 -16.53 -2.80
C GLU A 112 6.71 -17.24 -1.52
N GLU A 113 5.58 -16.83 -0.92
CA GLU A 113 4.96 -17.64 0.14
C GLU A 113 4.47 -18.99 -0.43
N ARG A 114 4.50 -20.08 0.36
CA ARG A 114 4.29 -21.46 -0.17
C ARG A 114 2.86 -22.00 -0.06
N CYS A 115 1.96 -21.36 0.67
CA CYS A 115 0.80 -22.06 1.23
C CYS A 115 -0.51 -22.01 0.41
N CYS A 116 -0.61 -21.20 -0.65
CA CYS A 116 -1.89 -20.80 -1.27
C CYS A 116 -1.81 -20.25 -2.71
N GLY A 117 -0.70 -20.42 -3.44
CA GLY A 117 -0.43 -19.62 -4.64
C GLY A 117 -1.29 -20.03 -5.83
N ARG A 118 -1.47 -19.13 -6.80
CA ARG A 118 -1.96 -19.55 -8.12
C ARG A 118 -0.86 -20.34 -8.81
N THR A 119 -1.26 -21.35 -9.61
CA THR A 119 -0.37 -21.94 -10.60
C THR A 119 0.13 -20.81 -11.49
N ASP A 120 1.45 -20.68 -11.49
CA ASP A 120 2.22 -19.85 -12.39
C ASP A 120 1.70 -19.97 -13.84
N THR A 121 1.53 -18.82 -14.48
CA THR A 121 1.04 -18.70 -15.86
C THR A 121 2.13 -18.89 -16.91
N ASN A 122 3.42 -18.81 -16.54
CA ASN A 122 4.57 -19.01 -17.43
C ASN A 122 4.97 -20.51 -17.54
N GLY A 123 4.53 -21.36 -16.60
CA GLY A 123 4.72 -22.82 -16.63
C GLY A 123 6.04 -23.33 -16.03
N ASP A 124 6.78 -22.50 -15.29
CA ASP A 124 8.00 -22.83 -14.57
C ASP A 124 7.78 -23.55 -13.23
N GLY A 125 6.53 -23.62 -12.74
CA GLY A 125 6.17 -24.38 -11.55
C GLY A 125 6.48 -23.69 -10.22
N ARG A 126 6.79 -22.38 -10.23
CA ARG A 126 6.86 -21.54 -9.04
C ARG A 126 5.44 -21.13 -8.59
N TRP A 127 5.27 -20.82 -7.31
CA TRP A 127 4.01 -20.27 -6.81
C TRP A 127 4.00 -18.76 -7.04
N CYS A 128 3.03 -18.27 -7.80
CA CYS A 128 2.89 -16.84 -8.10
C CYS A 128 1.96 -16.17 -7.11
N PHE A 129 2.55 -15.55 -6.09
CA PHE A 129 1.84 -14.67 -5.17
C PHE A 129 2.11 -13.22 -5.53
N ARG A 130 1.04 -12.44 -5.57
CA ARG A 130 1.13 -11.01 -5.80
C ARG A 130 1.36 -10.31 -4.48
N ASP A 131 2.35 -9.43 -4.44
CA ASP A 131 2.41 -8.44 -3.39
C ASP A 131 1.18 -7.53 -3.51
N ARG A 132 0.78 -6.90 -2.40
CA ARG A 132 -0.35 -5.98 -2.38
C ARG A 132 0.02 -4.69 -1.68
N LEU A 133 -0.49 -3.57 -2.20
CA LEU A 133 -0.49 -2.28 -1.56
C LEU A 133 -1.93 -1.81 -1.32
N LEU A 134 -2.21 -1.27 -0.14
CA LEU A 134 -3.55 -0.87 0.28
C LEU A 134 -3.55 0.48 1.03
N SER A 135 -4.60 1.28 0.85
CA SER A 135 -4.95 2.39 1.76
C SER A 135 -6.10 1.95 2.66
N LEU A 136 -6.07 2.37 3.94
CA LEU A 136 -7.15 2.13 4.91
C LEU A 136 -8.36 3.07 4.73
N GLY A 137 -8.34 3.92 3.71
CA GLY A 137 -9.42 4.85 3.47
C GLY A 137 -9.61 5.88 4.58
N ALA A 138 -10.80 6.48 4.58
CA ALA A 138 -11.22 7.49 5.55
C ALA A 138 -11.50 6.88 6.93
N ASN A 139 -11.94 5.63 7.00
CA ASN A 139 -12.30 4.99 8.26
C ASN A 139 -11.07 4.52 9.06
N LYS A 140 -9.91 4.35 8.41
CA LYS A 140 -8.66 3.84 9.00
C LYS A 140 -8.77 2.45 9.62
N VAL A 141 -9.57 1.57 9.02
CA VAL A 141 -9.88 0.23 9.50
C VAL A 141 -9.60 -0.76 8.39
N PHE A 142 -8.67 -1.68 8.64
CA PHE A 142 -8.31 -2.73 7.70
C PHE A 142 -9.50 -3.66 7.41
N GLY A 143 -9.70 -4.00 6.14
CA GLY A 143 -10.86 -4.75 5.68
C GLY A 143 -12.14 -3.92 5.69
N GLY A 144 -11.99 -2.58 5.71
CA GLY A 144 -13.09 -1.62 5.68
C GLY A 144 -13.78 -1.54 4.31
N GLY A 145 -14.89 -0.80 4.27
CA GLY A 145 -15.66 -0.59 3.03
C GLY A 145 -15.05 0.45 2.08
N ASP A 146 -14.02 1.16 2.51
CA ASP A 146 -13.34 2.26 1.81
C ASP A 146 -11.84 2.01 1.62
N ASP A 147 -11.40 0.77 1.85
CA ASP A 147 -10.04 0.35 1.54
C ASP A 147 -9.81 0.36 0.03
N ILE A 148 -8.67 0.89 -0.39
CA ILE A 148 -8.27 0.94 -1.80
C ILE A 148 -7.10 0.00 -1.97
N THR A 149 -7.25 -1.04 -2.79
CA THR A 149 -6.28 -2.12 -2.94
C THR A 149 -5.76 -2.20 -4.36
N VAL A 150 -4.44 -2.30 -4.52
CA VAL A 150 -3.79 -2.63 -5.78
C VAL A 150 -2.81 -3.78 -5.57
N TYR A 151 -2.82 -4.72 -6.52
CA TYR A 151 -1.86 -5.82 -6.55
C TYR A 151 -0.65 -5.42 -7.39
N ILE A 152 0.54 -5.74 -6.90
CA ILE A 152 1.79 -5.57 -7.59
C ILE A 152 1.98 -6.81 -8.47
N THR A 153 2.30 -6.60 -9.75
CA THR A 153 2.55 -7.70 -10.68
C THR A 153 3.74 -8.54 -10.17
N PRO A 154 3.58 -9.87 -10.02
CA PRO A 154 4.62 -10.74 -9.53
C PRO A 154 5.66 -11.03 -10.63
N GLU A 155 6.86 -11.43 -10.23
CA GLU A 155 8.03 -11.60 -11.11
C GLU A 155 7.83 -12.76 -12.08
N CYS A 156 7.15 -13.80 -11.63
CA CYS A 156 6.77 -14.95 -12.44
C CYS A 156 5.67 -14.65 -13.48
N GLU A 157 5.09 -13.44 -13.48
CA GLU A 157 4.19 -12.97 -14.54
C GLU A 157 4.92 -12.04 -15.56
N LEU A 158 6.23 -11.81 -15.43
CA LEU A 158 7.00 -10.87 -16.26
C LEU A 158 7.68 -11.50 -17.50
N ASP A 159 7.30 -12.72 -17.89
CA ASP A 159 7.83 -13.43 -19.07
C ASP A 159 6.98 -13.23 -20.35
#